data_AF-F0YJN8-F1
#
_entry.id   AF-F0YJN8-F1
#
_cell.length_a   1.000
_cell.length_b   1.000
_cell.length_c   1.000
_cell.angle_alpha   90.00
_cell.angle_beta   90.00
_cell.angle_gamma   90.00
#
_symmetry.space_group_name_H-M   'P 1'
#
loop_
_entity.id
_entity.type
_entity.pdbx_description
1 polymer ?
#
loop_
_entity_poly.entity_id
_entity_poly.type
_entity_poly.pdbx_seq_one_letter_code
_entity_poly.pdbx_strand_id
1 'polypeptide(L)'
;MPLDETNFESFLSENPYVFVNFFAPWCIWCQRLEPTWEAMAEEVERLNREVEQVDERSTSIDVDVVKVDCVANRNLCGTQRIQAFPTLRFFKDAQQYGIDYKQDRTVAAMVDFLKQKVELEKTMEDWHPRRKQRMLEIKEHPGCMVSGHVLVNRVPGNFHIEARSIHHNLNAAMTNLSHVVNHLSFGTPLAKDMQRKVSKYPQFQSVHPLDGGIFVSRDYHQVHHHYSKVVSTHFEVGGMMTKSREIVGYQMLAQSQIMHYNEMDVPEAKFSYDLSPMAVLVSSKGRRWYDFVTSVCAIIGGTFTVVGIVDAVLYKIIKGGKQL
;
A
#
# COMPACT_ATOMS: atom_id res chain seq x y z
N MET A 1 18.82 2.65 35.54
CA MET A 1 18.22 3.95 35.89
C MET A 1 16.88 4.07 35.17
N PRO A 2 15.77 4.52 35.79
CA PRO A 2 14.53 4.76 35.05
C PRO A 2 14.74 5.92 34.07
N LEU A 3 14.42 5.70 32.80
CA LEU A 3 14.49 6.77 31.80
C LEU A 3 13.25 7.66 31.88
N ASP A 4 13.47 8.97 31.81
CA ASP A 4 12.46 10.00 31.88
C ASP A 4 12.58 11.00 30.72
N GLU A 5 11.66 11.97 30.67
CA GLU A 5 11.63 13.01 29.63
C GLU A 5 12.94 13.81 29.50
N THR A 6 13.75 13.91 30.56
CA THR A 6 14.96 14.75 30.60
C THR A 6 16.22 14.01 30.16
N ASN A 7 16.29 12.70 30.37
CA ASN A 7 17.48 11.90 30.14
C ASN A 7 17.37 10.92 28.95
N PHE A 8 16.17 10.74 28.37
CA PHE A 8 15.94 9.76 27.32
C PHE A 8 16.77 10.04 26.06
N GLU A 9 16.75 11.28 25.55
CA GLU A 9 17.49 11.62 24.32
C GLU A 9 19.01 11.58 24.52
N SER A 10 19.51 12.04 25.67
CA SER A 10 20.94 11.96 25.98
C SER A 10 21.40 10.51 26.14
N PHE A 11 20.61 9.67 26.83
CA PHE A 11 20.91 8.25 26.97
C PHE A 11 20.95 7.53 25.62
N LEU A 12 19.99 7.81 24.74
CA LEU A 12 19.98 7.24 23.39
C LEU A 12 21.12 7.74 22.50
N SER A 13 21.69 8.91 22.79
CA SER A 13 22.82 9.47 22.03
C SER A 13 24.18 8.95 22.53
N GLU A 14 24.26 8.61 23.82
CA GLU A 14 25.47 8.04 24.44
C GLU A 14 25.62 6.55 24.15
N ASN A 15 24.50 5.84 23.94
CA ASN A 15 24.48 4.39 23.73
C ASN A 15 24.03 4.05 22.31
N PRO A 16 24.90 3.45 21.47
CA PRO A 16 24.60 3.19 20.06
C PRO A 16 23.40 2.29 19.84
N TYR A 17 23.21 1.26 20.68
CA TYR A 17 22.12 0.30 20.55
C TYR A 17 21.34 0.19 21.86
N VAL A 18 20.04 0.50 21.80
CA VAL A 18 19.19 0.50 23.00
C VAL A 18 17.87 -0.23 22.73
N PHE A 19 17.53 -1.19 23.59
CA PHE A 19 16.25 -1.89 23.56
C PHE A 19 15.34 -1.42 24.69
N VAL A 20 14.24 -0.76 24.32
CA VAL A 20 13.34 -0.05 25.23
C VAL A 20 12.01 -0.79 25.37
N ASN A 21 11.60 -1.06 26.60
CA ASN A 21 10.24 -1.50 26.94
C ASN A 21 9.40 -0.33 27.46
N PHE A 22 8.46 0.13 26.62
CA PHE A 22 7.45 1.12 27.01
C PHE A 22 6.26 0.40 27.66
N PHE A 23 6.05 0.66 28.95
CA PHE A 23 5.07 -0.06 29.76
C PHE A 23 4.16 0.86 30.58
N ALA A 24 3.12 0.27 31.16
CA ALA A 24 2.26 0.92 32.15
C ALA A 24 2.07 -0.02 33.37
N PRO A 25 2.21 0.47 34.62
CA PRO A 25 2.17 -0.39 35.82
C PRO A 25 0.87 -1.17 36.01
N TRP A 26 -0.26 -0.64 35.53
CA TRP A 26 -1.58 -1.28 35.62
C TRP A 26 -1.85 -2.29 34.50
N CYS A 27 -0.97 -2.40 33.50
CA CYS A 27 -1.17 -3.30 32.38
C CYS A 27 -0.78 -4.74 32.74
N ILE A 28 -1.76 -5.64 32.76
CA ILE A 28 -1.57 -7.07 33.07
C ILE A 28 -0.54 -7.72 32.11
N TRP A 29 -0.54 -7.32 30.83
CA TRP A 29 0.42 -7.85 29.85
C TRP A 29 1.85 -7.36 30.10
N CYS A 30 2.02 -6.14 30.63
CA CYS A 30 3.32 -5.63 31.06
C CYS A 30 3.83 -6.38 32.29
N GLN A 31 2.98 -6.57 33.29
CA GLN A 31 3.30 -7.32 34.51
C GLN A 31 3.71 -8.77 34.19
N ARG A 32 3.05 -9.40 33.22
CA ARG A 32 3.44 -10.74 32.74
C ARG A 32 4.78 -10.77 32.00
N LEU A 33 5.13 -9.69 31.32
CA LEU A 33 6.39 -9.57 30.58
C LEU A 33 7.57 -9.25 31.50
N GLU A 34 7.33 -8.52 32.58
CA GLU A 34 8.36 -8.02 33.51
C GLU A 34 9.38 -9.08 33.95
N PRO A 35 9.01 -10.29 34.45
CA PRO A 35 10.00 -11.28 34.86
C PRO A 35 10.86 -11.77 33.68
N THR A 36 10.27 -11.90 32.49
CA THR A 36 11.01 -12.30 31.29
C THR A 36 11.91 -11.20 30.76
N TRP A 37 11.50 -9.93 30.91
CA TRP A 37 12.28 -8.77 30.52
C TRP A 37 13.50 -8.60 31.42
N GLU A 38 13.35 -8.77 32.74
CA GLU A 38 14.45 -8.71 33.70
C GLU A 38 15.45 -9.84 33.48
N ALA A 39 14.97 -11.08 33.31
CA ALA A 39 15.85 -12.22 32.99
C ALA A 39 16.60 -12.04 31.65
N MET A 40 15.97 -11.41 30.66
CA MET A 40 16.63 -11.07 29.40
C MET A 40 17.68 -9.96 29.58
N ALA A 41 17.37 -8.92 30.36
CA ALA A 41 18.31 -7.85 30.65
C ALA A 41 19.57 -8.37 31.37
N GLU A 42 19.41 -9.27 32.35
CA GLU A 42 20.53 -9.93 33.04
C GLU A 42 21.40 -10.76 32.08
N GLU A 43 20.77 -11.51 31.17
CA GLU A 43 21.49 -12.30 30.17
C GLU A 43 22.24 -11.42 29.16
N VAL A 44 21.63 -10.32 28.70
CA VAL A 44 22.30 -9.35 27.81
C VAL A 44 23.46 -8.67 28.54
N GLU A 45 23.29 -8.30 29.81
CA GLU A 45 24.37 -7.72 30.61
C GLU A 45 25.53 -8.71 30.79
N ARG A 46 25.24 -9.99 31.03
CA ARG A 46 26.27 -11.05 31.07
C ARG A 46 27.03 -11.14 29.75
N LEU A 47 26.31 -11.15 28.63
CA LEU A 47 26.90 -11.21 27.29
C LEU A 47 27.70 -9.95 26.94
N ASN A 48 27.30 -8.77 27.43
CA ASN A 48 28.06 -7.53 27.26
C ASN A 48 29.36 -7.53 28.09
N ARG A 49 29.38 -8.16 29.28
CA ARG A 49 30.59 -8.25 30.14
C ARG A 49 31.62 -9.27 29.65
N GLU A 50 31.19 -10.35 28.99
CA GLU A 50 32.09 -11.38 28.43
C GLU A 50 33.00 -10.86 27.30
N VAL A 51 32.81 -9.60 26.89
CA VAL A 51 33.56 -8.88 25.85
C VAL A 51 34.91 -8.34 26.34
N GLU A 52 35.09 -8.16 27.65
CA GLU A 52 36.36 -7.62 28.19
C GLU A 52 37.52 -8.64 28.22
N GLN A 53 37.26 -9.93 27.91
CA GLN A 53 38.30 -10.95 27.77
C GLN A 53 38.56 -11.28 26.29
N VAL A 54 39.75 -10.88 25.85
CA VAL A 54 40.33 -10.99 24.51
C VAL A 54 40.13 -12.38 23.88
N ASP A 55 39.18 -12.51 22.96
CA ASP A 55 39.25 -13.44 21.84
C ASP A 55 38.32 -12.98 20.71
N GLU A 56 38.85 -12.91 19.48
CA GLU A 56 38.23 -12.38 18.24
C GLU A 56 36.98 -13.13 17.73
N ARG A 57 36.35 -13.98 18.57
CA ARG A 57 35.16 -14.77 18.24
C ARG A 57 33.99 -14.61 19.21
N SER A 58 34.13 -13.78 20.24
CA SER A 58 33.04 -13.53 21.19
C SER A 58 32.01 -12.57 20.58
N THR A 59 30.77 -13.05 20.43
CA THR A 59 29.62 -12.29 19.92
C THR A 59 29.22 -11.20 20.91
N SER A 60 29.95 -10.08 20.94
CA SER A 60 29.54 -8.89 21.70
C SER A 60 28.24 -8.35 21.13
N ILE A 61 27.21 -8.23 21.96
CA ILE A 61 25.92 -7.65 21.53
C ILE A 61 25.96 -6.14 21.76
N ASP A 62 26.55 -5.66 22.86
CA ASP A 62 26.70 -4.23 23.18
C ASP A 62 25.37 -3.46 23.04
N VAL A 63 24.33 -3.99 23.70
CA VAL A 63 22.99 -3.41 23.72
C VAL A 63 22.59 -3.07 25.15
N ASP A 64 22.11 -1.84 25.36
CA ASP A 64 21.50 -1.42 26.62
C ASP A 64 20.01 -1.78 26.64
N VAL A 65 19.58 -2.41 27.73
CA VAL A 65 18.18 -2.82 27.93
C VAL A 65 17.55 -1.94 29.00
N VAL A 66 16.47 -1.23 28.65
CA VAL A 66 15.86 -0.21 29.52
C VAL A 66 14.34 -0.28 29.51
N LYS A 67 13.70 0.27 30.56
CA LYS A 67 12.23 0.37 30.68
C LYS A 67 11.79 1.81 30.92
N VAL A 68 10.68 2.20 30.29
CA VAL A 68 10.06 3.52 30.39
C VAL A 68 8.62 3.37 30.86
N ASP A 69 8.30 3.98 32.00
CA ASP A 69 6.92 4.06 32.49
C ASP A 69 6.18 5.20 31.78
N CYS A 70 5.25 4.85 30.89
CA CYS A 70 4.44 5.80 30.12
C CYS A 70 3.30 6.45 30.93
N VAL A 71 2.98 5.94 32.13
CA VAL A 71 2.05 6.59 33.04
C VAL A 71 2.72 7.78 33.71
N ALA A 72 3.98 7.62 34.10
CA ALA A 72 4.81 8.69 34.65
C ALA A 72 5.32 9.67 33.58
N ASN A 73 5.68 9.17 32.39
CA ASN A 73 6.30 9.95 31.30
C ASN A 73 5.40 10.02 30.05
N ARG A 74 4.25 10.71 30.19
CA ARG A 74 3.23 10.73 29.14
C ARG A 74 3.67 11.48 27.88
N ASN A 75 4.41 12.58 28.00
CA ASN A 75 4.81 13.35 26.82
C ASN A 75 5.85 12.58 26.02
N LEU A 76 6.81 11.94 26.71
CA LEU A 76 7.79 11.06 26.06
C LEU A 76 7.11 9.98 25.22
N CYS A 77 6.20 9.22 25.81
CA CYS A 77 5.52 8.14 25.09
C CYS A 77 4.57 8.66 24.00
N GLY A 78 4.01 9.87 24.17
CA GLY A 78 3.25 10.56 23.13
C GLY A 78 4.12 10.93 21.92
N THR A 79 5.30 11.52 22.14
CA THR A 79 6.27 11.87 21.09
C THR A 79 6.76 10.62 20.36
N GLN A 80 7.02 9.53 21.10
CA GLN A 80 7.38 8.23 20.55
C GLN A 80 6.19 7.48 19.91
N ARG A 81 4.99 8.08 19.88
CA ARG A 81 3.76 7.53 19.29
C ARG A 81 3.41 6.12 19.81
N ILE A 82 3.60 5.88 21.10
CA ILE A 82 3.26 4.60 21.73
C ILE A 82 1.73 4.50 21.88
N GLN A 83 1.12 3.53 21.19
CA GLN A 83 -0.35 3.37 21.15
C GLN A 83 -0.87 2.22 22.03
N ALA A 84 0.00 1.29 22.41
CA ALA A 84 -0.36 0.11 23.20
C ALA A 84 0.79 -0.31 24.12
N PHE A 85 0.48 -1.08 25.16
CA PHE A 85 1.46 -1.57 26.12
C PHE A 85 1.42 -3.10 26.26
N PRO A 86 2.57 -3.77 26.43
CA PRO A 86 3.92 -3.23 26.27
C PRO A 86 4.25 -3.01 24.78
N THR A 87 4.98 -1.93 24.48
CA THR A 87 5.63 -1.73 23.17
C THR A 87 7.14 -1.87 23.35
N LEU A 88 7.74 -2.78 22.59
CA LEU A 88 9.16 -3.08 22.65
C LEU A 88 9.82 -2.51 21.39
N ARG A 89 10.80 -1.62 21.55
CA ARG A 89 11.40 -0.88 20.45
C ARG A 89 12.92 -0.87 20.55
N PHE A 90 13.57 -1.11 19.43
CA PHE A 90 15.01 -1.05 19.30
C PHE A 90 15.42 0.30 18.68
N PHE A 91 16.42 0.94 19.26
CA PHE A 91 16.99 2.20 18.81
C PHE A 91 18.43 1.99 18.38
N LYS A 92 18.81 2.70 17.31
CA LYS A 92 20.18 2.83 16.80
C LYS A 92 20.50 4.30 16.61
N ASP A 93 21.62 4.77 17.15
CA ASP A 93 22.11 6.16 16.98
C ASP A 93 21.00 7.21 17.26
N ALA A 94 20.32 7.07 18.40
CA ALA A 94 19.17 7.87 18.82
C ALA A 94 17.91 7.84 17.92
N GLN A 95 17.86 6.98 16.91
CA GLN A 95 16.68 6.81 16.05
C GLN A 95 16.05 5.43 16.23
N GLN A 96 14.73 5.34 16.06
CA GLN A 96 14.04 4.06 16.02
C GLN A 96 14.58 3.24 14.84
N TYR A 97 15.05 2.02 15.12
CA TYR A 97 15.65 1.14 14.13
C TYR A 97 14.72 -0.06 13.86
N GLY A 98 13.96 0.06 12.77
CA GLY A 98 12.98 -0.92 12.35
C GLY A 98 11.60 -0.74 13.01
N ILE A 99 10.75 -1.76 12.86
CA ILE A 99 9.43 -1.79 13.48
C ILE A 99 9.48 -2.29 14.92
N ASP A 100 8.43 -2.00 15.69
CA ASP A 100 8.28 -2.51 17.05
C ASP A 100 8.34 -4.03 17.09
N TYR A 101 9.03 -4.57 18.08
CA TYR A 101 9.21 -6.01 18.26
C TYR A 101 7.87 -6.68 18.59
N LYS A 102 7.46 -7.61 17.72
CA LYS A 102 6.20 -8.36 17.80
C LYS A 102 6.37 -9.88 17.86
N GLN A 103 7.60 -10.36 17.93
CA GLN A 103 7.90 -11.80 18.00
C GLN A 103 7.68 -12.34 19.43
N ASP A 104 8.02 -13.61 19.64
CA ASP A 104 7.83 -14.31 20.90
C ASP A 104 8.53 -13.60 22.06
N ARG A 105 7.83 -13.46 23.18
CA ARG A 105 8.32 -12.72 24.36
C ARG A 105 9.04 -13.64 25.35
N THR A 106 9.84 -14.58 24.84
CA THR A 106 10.71 -15.44 25.66
C THR A 106 12.10 -14.83 25.76
N VAL A 107 12.87 -15.19 26.80
CA VAL A 107 14.26 -14.71 26.95
C VAL A 107 15.08 -15.03 25.71
N ALA A 108 15.05 -16.29 25.27
CA ALA A 108 15.80 -16.76 24.10
C ALA A 108 15.46 -15.97 22.83
N ALA A 109 14.17 -15.82 22.51
CA ALA A 109 13.74 -15.10 21.30
C ALA A 109 14.19 -13.63 21.30
N MET A 110 14.08 -12.95 22.44
CA MET A 110 14.52 -11.55 22.55
C MET A 110 16.04 -11.41 22.48
N VAL A 111 16.80 -12.31 23.13
CA VAL A 111 18.28 -12.32 23.04
C VAL A 111 18.74 -12.61 21.62
N ASP A 112 18.14 -13.60 20.95
CA ASP A 112 18.47 -13.96 19.57
C ASP A 112 18.15 -12.81 18.60
N PHE A 113 17.02 -12.12 18.81
CA PHE A 113 16.70 -10.89 18.08
C PHE A 113 17.80 -9.84 18.24
N LEU A 114 18.26 -9.55 19.46
CA LEU A 114 19.32 -8.56 19.68
C LEU A 114 20.65 -8.98 19.04
N LYS A 115 21.04 -10.25 19.17
CA LYS A 115 22.24 -10.80 18.50
C LYS A 115 22.16 -10.60 17.00
N GLN A 116 21.02 -10.93 16.40
CA GLN A 116 20.80 -10.83 14.97
C GLN A 116 20.86 -9.38 14.47
N LYS A 117 20.25 -8.44 15.21
CA LYS A 117 20.32 -7.00 14.90
C LYS A 117 21.75 -6.50 14.85
N VAL A 118 22.52 -6.81 15.90
CA VAL A 118 23.90 -6.34 16.04
C VAL A 118 24.81 -7.00 15.01
N GLU A 119 24.64 -8.30 14.76
CA GLU A 119 25.41 -9.03 13.75
C GLU A 119 25.13 -8.52 12.33
N LEU A 120 23.87 -8.23 12.01
CA LEU A 120 23.49 -7.62 10.73
C LEU A 120 24.21 -6.29 10.55
N GLU A 121 24.24 -5.45 11.58
CA GLU A 121 24.92 -4.16 11.54
C GLU A 121 26.43 -4.28 11.39
N LYS A 122 27.09 -5.16 12.18
CA LYS A 122 28.53 -5.43 12.02
C LYS A 122 28.87 -5.91 10.62
N THR A 123 28.05 -6.83 10.08
CA THR A 123 28.20 -7.34 8.71
C THR A 123 28.03 -6.22 7.67
N MET A 124 27.12 -5.28 7.90
CA MET A 124 26.93 -4.12 7.04
C MET A 124 28.12 -3.14 7.15
N GLU A 125 28.57 -2.79 8.36
CA GLU A 125 29.68 -1.86 8.65
C GLU A 125 31.00 -2.33 8.01
N ASP A 126 31.37 -3.61 8.19
CA ASP A 126 32.60 -4.21 7.63
C ASP A 126 32.61 -4.24 6.09
N TRP A 127 31.42 -4.26 5.47
CA TRP A 127 31.28 -4.28 4.02
C TRP A 127 31.51 -2.89 3.39
N HIS A 128 31.59 -1.81 4.17
CA HIS A 128 31.27 -0.46 3.70
C HIS A 128 32.39 0.52 3.32
N PRO A 129 33.67 0.48 3.73
CA PRO A 129 34.54 1.61 3.39
C PRO A 129 34.79 1.75 1.88
N ARG A 130 35.03 0.64 1.17
CA ARG A 130 35.38 0.64 -0.28
C ARG A 130 34.20 0.38 -1.22
N ARG A 131 33.02 0.05 -0.69
CA ARG A 131 31.83 -0.33 -1.48
C ARG A 131 30.65 0.61 -1.27
N LYS A 132 30.54 1.32 -0.13
CA LYS A 132 29.59 2.46 0.02
C LYS A 132 29.88 3.53 -1.03
N GLN A 133 31.15 3.85 -1.25
CA GLN A 133 31.60 4.77 -2.29
C GLN A 133 31.27 4.24 -3.70
N ARG A 134 31.44 2.93 -3.94
CA ARG A 134 31.12 2.28 -5.22
C ARG A 134 29.62 2.12 -5.48
N MET A 135 28.79 1.89 -4.46
CA MET A 135 27.33 1.79 -4.58
C MET A 135 26.67 3.14 -4.78
N LEU A 136 27.20 4.21 -4.18
CA LEU A 136 26.80 5.59 -4.47
C LEU A 136 27.23 6.03 -5.88
N GLU A 137 28.25 5.38 -6.46
CA GLU A 137 28.71 5.58 -7.85
C GLU A 137 27.94 4.73 -8.88
N ILE A 138 27.29 3.63 -8.48
CA ILE A 138 26.48 2.80 -9.38
C ILE A 138 25.12 3.48 -9.59
N LYS A 139 25.01 4.24 -10.67
CA LYS A 139 23.79 4.94 -11.11
C LYS A 139 22.61 4.03 -11.47
N GLU A 140 22.82 2.72 -11.60
CA GLU A 140 21.78 1.77 -12.03
C GLU A 140 21.72 0.59 -11.05
N HIS A 141 20.73 0.61 -10.16
CA HIS A 141 20.35 -0.60 -9.44
C HIS A 141 19.78 -1.62 -10.45
N PRO A 142 20.15 -2.91 -10.39
CA PRO A 142 19.63 -3.90 -11.32
C PRO A 142 18.11 -4.04 -11.14
N GLY A 143 17.35 -3.53 -12.10
CA GLY A 143 15.90 -3.70 -12.18
C GLY A 143 15.51 -4.93 -13.00
N CYS A 144 14.31 -5.44 -12.79
CA CYS A 144 13.72 -6.51 -13.59
C CYS A 144 12.44 -6.01 -14.27
N MET A 145 12.34 -6.16 -15.59
CA MET A 145 11.10 -5.90 -16.32
C MET A 145 10.30 -7.20 -16.44
N VAL A 146 9.16 -7.25 -15.75
CA VAL A 146 8.21 -8.37 -15.84
C VAL A 146 7.06 -7.96 -16.76
N SER A 147 6.80 -8.79 -17.77
CA SER A 147 5.69 -8.59 -18.71
C SER A 147 5.13 -9.93 -19.14
N GLY A 148 3.81 -10.02 -19.26
CA GLY A 148 3.13 -11.25 -19.69
C GLY A 148 1.66 -11.27 -19.32
N HIS A 149 1.05 -12.42 -19.49
CA HIS A 149 -0.33 -12.70 -19.12
C HIS A 149 -0.38 -13.94 -18.24
N VAL A 150 -1.17 -13.89 -17.17
CA VAL A 150 -1.37 -15.01 -16.25
C VAL A 150 -2.84 -15.39 -16.27
N LEU A 151 -3.12 -16.66 -16.54
CA LEU A 151 -4.46 -17.23 -16.44
C LEU A 151 -4.72 -17.61 -14.98
N VAL A 152 -5.75 -17.02 -14.40
CA VAL A 152 -6.14 -17.24 -13.00
C VAL A 152 -7.60 -17.65 -12.92
N ASN A 153 -7.94 -18.39 -11.86
CA ASN A 153 -9.34 -18.65 -11.53
C ASN A 153 -10.07 -17.32 -11.28
N ARG A 154 -11.34 -17.23 -11.71
CA ARG A 154 -12.18 -16.05 -11.55
C ARG A 154 -12.74 -15.97 -10.12
N VAL A 155 -11.84 -15.84 -9.15
CA VAL A 155 -12.12 -15.67 -7.71
C VAL A 155 -11.20 -14.58 -7.14
N PRO A 156 -11.55 -13.95 -6.01
CA PRO A 156 -10.63 -13.04 -5.32
C PRO A 156 -9.29 -13.72 -5.05
N GLY A 157 -8.20 -13.01 -5.29
CA GLY A 157 -6.85 -13.57 -5.21
C GLY A 157 -5.78 -12.50 -5.14
N ASN A 158 -4.52 -12.92 -5.16
CA ASN A 158 -3.39 -12.02 -5.26
C ASN A 158 -2.27 -12.67 -6.07
N PHE A 159 -1.44 -11.83 -6.66
CA PHE A 159 -0.12 -12.20 -7.14
C PHE A 159 0.90 -11.30 -6.47
N HIS A 160 2.10 -11.81 -6.24
CA HIS A 160 3.16 -11.07 -5.57
C HIS A 160 4.49 -11.34 -6.25
N ILE A 161 5.37 -10.35 -6.21
CA ILE A 161 6.74 -10.44 -6.71
C ILE A 161 7.65 -10.33 -5.50
N GLU A 162 8.42 -11.38 -5.26
CA GLU A 162 9.38 -11.47 -4.17
C GLU A 162 10.74 -11.94 -4.71
N ALA A 163 11.80 -11.60 -4.01
CA ALA A 163 13.13 -12.10 -4.34
C ALA A 163 13.36 -13.44 -3.65
N ARG A 164 13.56 -14.50 -4.43
CA ARG A 164 13.82 -15.85 -3.92
C ARG A 164 15.00 -16.48 -4.66
N SER A 165 15.96 -17.03 -3.92
CA SER A 165 17.09 -17.78 -4.47
C SER A 165 17.39 -18.98 -3.59
N ILE A 166 17.50 -20.17 -4.21
CA ILE A 166 17.83 -21.43 -3.50
C ILE A 166 19.35 -21.66 -3.46
N HIS A 167 20.08 -21.16 -4.46
CA HIS A 167 21.49 -21.49 -4.69
C HIS A 167 22.46 -20.32 -4.50
N HIS A 168 21.96 -19.14 -4.18
CA HIS A 168 22.78 -17.97 -3.89
C HIS A 168 22.45 -17.42 -2.52
N ASN A 169 23.49 -16.98 -1.80
CA ASN A 169 23.36 -16.21 -0.56
C ASN A 169 22.75 -14.84 -0.91
N LEU A 170 21.42 -14.78 -0.92
CA LEU A 170 20.63 -13.57 -1.12
C LEU A 170 19.93 -13.24 0.20
N ASN A 171 20.22 -12.06 0.76
CA ASN A 171 19.41 -11.53 1.86
C ASN A 171 18.12 -10.94 1.28
N ALA A 172 17.11 -11.79 1.13
CA ALA A 172 15.83 -11.41 0.52
C ALA A 172 15.08 -10.35 1.34
N ALA A 173 15.30 -10.26 2.64
CA ALA A 173 14.68 -9.25 3.50
C ALA A 173 15.14 -7.82 3.19
N MET A 174 16.33 -7.66 2.61
CA MET A 174 16.90 -6.36 2.21
C MET A 174 16.57 -5.97 0.76
N THR A 175 15.63 -6.65 0.11
CA THR A 175 15.30 -6.41 -1.30
C THR A 175 14.57 -5.08 -1.48
N ASN A 176 15.05 -4.25 -2.40
CA ASN A 176 14.32 -3.07 -2.85
C ASN A 176 13.22 -3.47 -3.85
N LEU A 177 11.96 -3.24 -3.48
CA LEU A 177 10.78 -3.55 -4.29
C LEU A 177 10.10 -2.30 -4.86
N SER A 178 10.84 -1.20 -4.96
CA SER A 178 10.42 -0.03 -5.72
C SER A 178 10.14 -0.45 -7.16
N HIS A 179 8.99 -0.07 -7.70
CA HIS A 179 8.57 -0.54 -9.01
C HIS A 179 7.73 0.48 -9.75
N VAL A 180 7.65 0.27 -11.06
CA VAL A 180 6.80 1.04 -11.97
C VAL A 180 5.80 0.08 -12.58
N VAL A 181 4.51 0.41 -12.46
CA VAL A 181 3.46 -0.36 -13.11
C VAL A 181 3.25 0.22 -14.51
N ASN A 182 3.83 -0.42 -15.53
CA ASN A 182 3.68 0.01 -16.91
C ASN A 182 2.25 -0.19 -17.41
N HIS A 183 1.69 -1.39 -17.17
CA HIS A 183 0.31 -1.72 -17.54
C HIS A 183 -0.23 -2.87 -16.68
N LEU A 184 -1.43 -2.71 -16.11
CA LEU A 184 -2.16 -3.78 -15.45
C LEU A 184 -3.63 -3.80 -15.86
N SER A 185 -4.06 -4.89 -16.49
CA SER A 185 -5.43 -5.06 -16.98
C SER A 185 -5.96 -6.47 -16.71
N PHE A 186 -7.29 -6.57 -16.70
CA PHE A 186 -8.01 -7.83 -16.53
C PHE A 186 -8.81 -8.15 -17.79
N GLY A 187 -8.90 -9.44 -18.09
CA GLY A 187 -9.62 -9.95 -19.25
C GLY A 187 -8.73 -10.25 -20.44
N THR A 188 -9.36 -10.69 -21.52
CA THR A 188 -8.66 -11.05 -22.76
C THR A 188 -8.41 -9.80 -23.60
N PRO A 189 -7.21 -9.62 -24.19
CA PRO A 189 -6.96 -8.52 -25.10
C PRO A 189 -7.92 -8.59 -26.30
N LEU A 190 -8.58 -7.47 -26.58
CA LEU A 190 -9.55 -7.38 -27.68
C LEU A 190 -8.84 -7.14 -29.01
N ALA A 191 -9.30 -7.80 -30.07
CA ALA A 191 -8.89 -7.48 -31.43
C ALA A 191 -9.21 -6.02 -31.79
N LYS A 192 -8.37 -5.37 -32.60
CA LYS A 192 -8.50 -3.93 -32.96
C LYS A 192 -9.90 -3.56 -33.46
N ASP A 193 -10.54 -4.42 -34.26
CA ASP A 193 -11.88 -4.18 -34.79
C ASP A 193 -12.96 -4.22 -33.71
N MET A 194 -12.80 -5.11 -32.72
CA MET A 194 -13.70 -5.17 -31.57
C MET A 194 -13.50 -3.94 -30.70
N GLN A 195 -12.24 -3.59 -30.39
CA GLN A 195 -11.89 -2.42 -29.60
C GLN A 195 -12.49 -1.12 -30.18
N ARG A 196 -12.45 -0.93 -31.51
CA ARG A 196 -13.08 0.22 -32.19
C ARG A 196 -14.61 0.27 -32.07
N LYS A 197 -15.27 -0.89 -31.95
CA LYS A 197 -16.73 -0.95 -31.78
C LYS A 197 -17.12 -0.58 -30.36
N VAL A 198 -16.41 -1.09 -29.36
CA VAL A 198 -16.69 -0.79 -27.95
C VAL A 198 -16.17 0.59 -27.52
N SER A 199 -15.16 1.17 -28.17
CA SER A 199 -14.67 2.52 -27.86
C SER A 199 -15.68 3.63 -28.04
N LYS A 200 -16.82 3.36 -28.69
CA LYS A 200 -17.95 4.29 -28.81
C LYS A 200 -18.74 4.44 -27.50
N TYR A 201 -18.67 3.45 -26.62
CA TYR A 201 -19.35 3.51 -25.33
C TYR A 201 -18.43 4.22 -24.34
N PRO A 202 -18.90 5.27 -23.64
CA PRO A 202 -18.09 5.97 -22.65
C PRO A 202 -17.66 5.04 -21.51
N GLN A 203 -18.45 4.01 -21.20
CA GLN A 203 -18.12 2.97 -20.24
C GLN A 203 -16.95 2.07 -20.68
N PHE A 204 -16.53 2.13 -21.95
CA PHE A 204 -15.35 1.42 -22.43
C PHE A 204 -14.05 2.21 -22.22
N GLN A 205 -14.09 3.44 -21.70
CA GLN A 205 -12.86 4.11 -21.29
C GLN A 205 -12.24 3.30 -20.16
N SER A 206 -11.33 2.41 -20.54
CA SER A 206 -10.69 1.44 -19.67
C SER A 206 -9.73 2.21 -18.79
N VAL A 207 -10.21 2.60 -17.61
CA VAL A 207 -9.36 3.21 -16.61
C VAL A 207 -8.57 2.06 -15.99
N HIS A 208 -7.26 2.07 -16.24
CA HIS A 208 -6.29 1.21 -15.57
C HIS A 208 -5.56 2.09 -14.54
N PRO A 209 -6.12 2.26 -13.32
CA PRO A 209 -5.64 3.28 -12.39
C PRO A 209 -4.20 3.09 -11.89
N LEU A 210 -3.58 1.92 -12.10
CA LEU A 210 -2.18 1.69 -11.75
C LEU A 210 -1.21 1.97 -12.90
N ASP A 211 -1.68 2.14 -14.13
CA ASP A 211 -0.82 2.35 -15.30
C ASP A 211 -0.02 3.65 -15.17
N GLY A 212 1.29 3.57 -15.42
CA GLY A 212 2.23 4.67 -15.26
C GLY A 212 2.55 5.02 -13.79
N GLY A 213 2.01 4.27 -12.83
CA GLY A 213 2.27 4.48 -11.41
C GLY A 213 3.71 4.16 -11.03
N ILE A 214 4.34 5.06 -10.27
CA ILE A 214 5.71 4.90 -9.73
C ILE A 214 5.61 4.76 -8.21
N PHE A 215 6.04 3.62 -7.69
CA PHE A 215 5.91 3.25 -6.29
C PHE A 215 7.31 3.02 -5.71
N VAL A 216 7.82 4.03 -5.00
CA VAL A 216 9.17 4.00 -4.42
C VAL A 216 9.08 3.65 -2.93
N SER A 217 9.79 2.61 -2.52
CA SER A 217 10.09 2.32 -1.12
C SER A 217 11.29 3.15 -0.69
N ARG A 218 11.12 3.98 0.34
CA ARG A 218 12.20 4.86 0.82
C ARG A 218 13.06 4.19 1.88
N ASP A 219 12.44 3.32 2.67
CA ASP A 219 13.08 2.60 3.77
C ASP A 219 13.19 1.10 3.47
N TYR A 220 14.11 0.41 4.13
CA TYR A 220 14.15 -1.06 4.11
C TYR A 220 12.89 -1.64 4.76
N HIS A 221 12.53 -2.87 4.38
CA HIS A 221 11.33 -3.56 4.87
C HIS A 221 10.02 -2.78 4.63
N GLN A 222 10.02 -1.87 3.67
CA GLN A 222 8.85 -1.11 3.24
C GLN A 222 8.49 -1.49 1.81
N VAL A 223 7.22 -1.75 1.53
CA VAL A 223 6.76 -2.06 0.16
C VAL A 223 5.32 -1.60 -0.07
N HIS A 224 5.00 -1.29 -1.32
CA HIS A 224 3.64 -0.91 -1.72
C HIS A 224 2.80 -2.15 -2.00
N HIS A 225 1.67 -2.26 -1.31
CA HIS A 225 0.62 -3.23 -1.59
C HIS A 225 -0.48 -2.55 -2.39
N HIS A 226 -0.86 -3.18 -3.50
CA HIS A 226 -1.91 -2.71 -4.39
C HIS A 226 -3.16 -3.56 -4.19
N TYR A 227 -4.29 -2.91 -3.93
CA TYR A 227 -5.60 -3.53 -3.90
C TYR A 227 -6.42 -3.05 -5.08
N SER A 228 -6.97 -3.98 -5.86
CA SER A 228 -7.74 -3.69 -7.07
C SER A 228 -9.12 -4.32 -7.02
N LYS A 229 -10.18 -3.52 -7.07
CA LYS A 229 -11.56 -4.00 -7.26
C LYS A 229 -11.86 -4.06 -8.74
N VAL A 230 -12.20 -5.25 -9.23
CA VAL A 230 -12.41 -5.52 -10.65
C VAL A 230 -13.90 -5.76 -10.91
N VAL A 231 -14.48 -5.02 -11.86
CA VAL A 231 -15.91 -5.10 -12.23
C VAL A 231 -16.00 -5.53 -13.69
N SER A 232 -16.79 -6.56 -13.99
CA SER A 232 -17.03 -6.98 -15.38
C SER A 232 -18.09 -6.09 -16.04
N THR A 233 -17.78 -5.63 -17.25
CA THR A 233 -18.67 -4.83 -18.09
C THR A 233 -19.03 -5.61 -19.35
N HIS A 234 -20.30 -5.88 -19.52
CA HIS A 234 -20.84 -6.65 -20.64
C HIS A 234 -21.39 -5.68 -21.68
N PHE A 235 -20.78 -5.64 -22.86
CA PHE A 235 -21.19 -4.79 -23.96
C PHE A 235 -21.96 -5.61 -24.99
N GLU A 236 -23.22 -5.27 -25.19
CA GLU A 236 -24.02 -5.84 -26.27
C GLU A 236 -23.81 -5.03 -27.55
N VAL A 237 -22.93 -5.53 -28.41
CA VAL A 237 -22.58 -4.87 -29.67
C VAL A 237 -23.38 -5.52 -30.80
N GLY A 238 -24.42 -4.81 -31.26
CA GLY A 238 -25.26 -5.23 -32.38
C GLY A 238 -25.57 -4.06 -33.32
N GLY A 239 -25.60 -4.34 -34.62
CA GLY A 239 -26.08 -3.42 -35.65
C GLY A 239 -27.52 -3.75 -36.08
N MET A 240 -28.18 -2.81 -36.77
CA MET A 240 -29.60 -2.91 -37.20
C MET A 240 -29.94 -4.19 -38.00
N MET A 241 -28.96 -4.84 -38.65
CA MET A 241 -29.12 -6.10 -39.41
C MET A 241 -28.19 -7.24 -38.96
N THR A 242 -27.42 -7.08 -37.89
CA THR A 242 -26.41 -8.08 -37.46
C THR A 242 -26.73 -8.63 -36.08
N LYS A 243 -26.55 -9.94 -35.88
CA LYS A 243 -26.71 -10.58 -34.55
C LYS A 243 -25.87 -9.84 -33.50
N SER A 244 -26.47 -9.56 -32.35
CA SER A 244 -25.77 -9.02 -31.19
C SER A 244 -24.66 -9.98 -30.77
N ARG A 245 -23.47 -9.44 -30.53
CA ARG A 245 -22.37 -10.14 -29.88
C ARG A 245 -22.10 -9.50 -28.54
N GLU A 246 -21.92 -10.33 -27.54
CA GLU A 246 -21.50 -9.91 -26.22
C GLU A 246 -19.98 -9.80 -26.17
N ILE A 247 -19.48 -8.66 -25.71
CA ILE A 247 -18.07 -8.42 -25.46
C ILE A 247 -17.92 -8.11 -23.98
N VAL A 248 -17.06 -8.86 -23.29
CA VAL A 248 -16.78 -8.63 -21.86
C VAL A 248 -15.51 -7.81 -21.73
N GLY A 249 -15.63 -6.63 -21.15
CA GLY A 249 -14.52 -5.81 -20.66
C GLY A 249 -14.46 -5.84 -19.14
N TYR A 250 -13.36 -5.32 -18.59
CA TYR A 250 -13.20 -5.17 -17.14
C TYR A 250 -12.80 -3.74 -16.82
N GLN A 251 -13.45 -3.19 -15.82
CA GLN A 251 -13.10 -1.92 -15.22
C GLN A 251 -12.44 -2.19 -13.87
N MET A 252 -11.48 -1.35 -13.51
CA MET A 252 -10.72 -1.52 -12.28
C MET A 252 -10.71 -0.23 -11.47
N LEU A 253 -10.90 -0.36 -10.16
CA LEU A 253 -10.56 0.65 -9.17
C LEU A 253 -9.36 0.13 -8.39
N ALA A 254 -8.34 0.95 -8.16
CA ALA A 254 -7.15 0.54 -7.44
C ALA A 254 -6.79 1.52 -6.33
N GLN A 255 -6.24 0.98 -5.25
CA GLN A 255 -5.69 1.72 -4.12
C GLN A 255 -4.34 1.11 -3.75
N SER A 256 -3.34 1.96 -3.54
CA SER A 256 -2.00 1.57 -3.11
C SER A 256 -1.77 2.00 -1.67
N GLN A 257 -1.15 1.15 -0.87
CA GLN A 257 -0.80 1.44 0.52
C GLN A 257 0.59 0.92 0.85
N ILE A 258 1.28 1.64 1.72
CA ILE A 258 2.61 1.25 2.18
C ILE A 258 2.48 0.26 3.34
N MET A 259 3.21 -0.85 3.25
CA MET A 259 3.29 -1.88 4.28
C MET A 259 4.71 -1.98 4.82
N HIS A 260 4.81 -2.19 6.13
CA HIS A 260 6.07 -2.36 6.84
C HIS A 260 6.19 -3.81 7.31
N TYR A 261 7.30 -4.44 6.97
CA TYR A 261 7.65 -5.81 7.28
C TYR A 261 8.60 -5.85 8.47
N ASN A 262 8.66 -6.99 9.19
CA ASN A 262 9.74 -7.18 10.15
C ASN A 262 11.05 -7.38 9.38
N GLU A 263 12.18 -7.19 10.06
CA GLU A 263 13.49 -7.28 9.42
C GLU A 263 13.87 -8.68 8.92
N MET A 264 13.20 -9.69 9.47
CA MET A 264 13.36 -11.08 9.07
C MET A 264 12.37 -11.51 7.98
N ASP A 265 11.32 -10.72 7.77
CA ASP A 265 10.31 -11.04 6.78
C ASP A 265 10.78 -10.54 5.41
N VAL A 266 10.65 -11.41 4.41
CA VAL A 266 10.93 -11.04 3.02
C VAL A 266 9.79 -10.14 2.54
N PRO A 267 10.07 -8.88 2.14
CA PRO A 267 9.03 -8.02 1.61
C PRO A 267 8.56 -8.55 0.25
N GLU A 268 7.30 -8.29 -0.11
CA GLU A 268 6.70 -8.72 -1.37
C GLU A 268 5.93 -7.57 -2.04
N ALA A 269 6.14 -7.35 -3.34
CA ALA A 269 5.34 -6.41 -4.12
C ALA A 269 4.00 -7.08 -4.45
N LYS A 270 3.00 -6.85 -3.59
CA LYS A 270 1.74 -7.57 -3.60
C LYS A 270 0.65 -6.84 -4.37
N PHE A 271 -0.01 -7.56 -5.27
CA PHE A 271 -1.15 -7.11 -6.04
C PHE A 271 -2.36 -8.01 -5.73
N SER A 272 -3.23 -7.51 -4.86
CA SER A 272 -4.47 -8.18 -4.49
C SER A 272 -5.60 -7.69 -5.38
N TYR A 273 -6.41 -8.61 -5.89
CA TYR A 273 -7.56 -8.29 -6.71
C TYR A 273 -8.82 -9.00 -6.21
N ASP A 274 -9.93 -8.28 -6.25
CA ASP A 274 -11.23 -8.76 -5.81
C ASP A 274 -12.26 -8.52 -6.94
N LEU A 275 -12.89 -9.61 -7.37
CA LEU A 275 -13.90 -9.57 -8.43
C LEU A 275 -15.26 -9.20 -7.84
N SER A 276 -15.85 -8.13 -8.34
CA SER A 276 -17.20 -7.74 -7.96
C SER A 276 -18.22 -8.80 -8.40
N PRO A 277 -19.18 -9.17 -7.52
CA PRO A 277 -20.32 -10.00 -7.93
C PRO A 277 -21.28 -9.24 -8.85
N MET A 278 -21.15 -7.92 -8.95
CA MET A 278 -21.96 -7.07 -9.83
C MET A 278 -21.30 -6.92 -11.20
N ALA A 279 -22.14 -6.89 -12.24
CA ALA A 279 -21.73 -6.63 -13.60
C ALA A 279 -22.46 -5.41 -14.17
N VAL A 280 -21.77 -4.63 -14.99
CA VAL A 280 -22.36 -3.49 -15.71
C VAL A 280 -22.79 -3.97 -17.09
N LEU A 281 -24.08 -3.91 -17.40
CA LEU A 281 -24.59 -4.22 -18.73
C LEU A 281 -24.74 -2.93 -19.55
N VAL A 282 -24.05 -2.87 -20.69
CA VAL A 282 -24.09 -1.77 -21.64
C VAL A 282 -24.77 -2.25 -22.91
N SER A 283 -26.07 -1.98 -23.02
CA SER A 283 -26.88 -2.27 -24.19
C SER A 283 -27.26 -0.99 -24.93
N SER A 284 -27.22 -1.00 -26.26
CA SER A 284 -27.77 0.10 -27.06
C SER A 284 -29.21 -0.23 -27.48
N LYS A 285 -30.18 0.54 -26.99
CA LYS A 285 -31.57 0.43 -27.45
C LYS A 285 -31.79 1.43 -28.58
N GLY A 286 -31.89 0.92 -29.82
CA GLY A 286 -32.28 1.76 -30.97
C GLY A 286 -33.69 2.32 -30.78
N ARG A 287 -33.88 3.61 -31.03
CA ARG A 287 -35.22 4.20 -31.17
C ARG A 287 -35.80 3.81 -32.51
N ARG A 288 -37.11 3.61 -32.57
CA ARG A 288 -37.77 3.26 -33.83
C ARG A 288 -37.86 4.54 -34.67
N TRP A 289 -37.75 4.42 -36.00
CA TRP A 289 -37.70 5.59 -36.88
C TRP A 289 -38.91 6.53 -36.73
N TYR A 290 -40.07 5.96 -36.43
CA TYR A 290 -41.30 6.72 -36.24
C TYR A 290 -41.29 7.56 -34.95
N ASP A 291 -40.44 7.25 -33.96
CA ASP A 291 -40.26 8.10 -32.77
C ASP A 291 -39.67 9.46 -33.14
N PHE A 292 -38.86 9.52 -34.20
CA PHE A 292 -38.35 10.77 -34.74
C PHE A 292 -39.46 11.56 -35.42
N VAL A 293 -40.26 10.91 -36.26
CA VAL A 293 -41.36 11.56 -36.99
C VAL A 293 -42.40 12.11 -36.02
N THR A 294 -42.80 11.32 -35.01
CA THR A 294 -43.75 11.78 -33.98
C THR A 294 -43.18 12.95 -33.19
N SER A 295 -41.89 12.95 -32.87
CA SER A 295 -41.23 14.08 -32.21
C SER A 295 -41.22 15.35 -33.07
N VAL A 296 -40.96 15.24 -34.38
CA VAL A 296 -40.99 16.38 -35.32
C VAL A 296 -42.41 16.95 -35.42
N CYS A 297 -43.42 16.09 -35.58
CA CYS A 297 -44.82 16.52 -35.60
C CYS A 297 -45.24 17.20 -34.29
N ALA A 298 -44.80 16.67 -33.14
CA ALA A 298 -45.08 17.25 -31.83
C ALA A 298 -44.44 18.64 -31.67
N ILE A 299 -43.19 18.82 -32.13
CA ILE A 299 -42.51 20.12 -32.12
C ILE A 299 -43.29 21.12 -32.98
N ILE A 300 -43.61 20.78 -34.24
CA ILE A 300 -44.34 21.66 -35.16
C ILE A 300 -45.73 22.02 -34.62
N GLY A 301 -46.48 21.04 -34.09
CA GLY A 301 -47.80 21.28 -33.49
C GLY A 301 -47.73 22.16 -32.24
N GLY A 302 -46.69 21.96 -31.41
CA GLY A 302 -46.41 22.80 -30.25
C GLY A 302 -46.07 24.24 -30.62
N THR A 303 -45.19 24.47 -31.60
CA THR A 303 -44.87 25.84 -32.07
C THR A 303 -46.09 26.55 -32.63
N PHE A 304 -46.91 25.87 -33.45
CA PHE A 304 -48.14 26.47 -33.98
C PHE A 304 -49.12 26.87 -32.86
N THR A 305 -49.25 26.04 -31.84
CA THR A 305 -50.12 26.31 -30.69
C THR A 305 -49.62 27.51 -29.89
N VAL A 306 -48.32 27.59 -29.62
CA VAL A 306 -47.71 28.71 -28.88
C VAL A 306 -47.82 30.02 -29.67
N VAL A 307 -47.52 30.00 -30.97
CA VAL A 307 -47.67 31.17 -31.85
C VAL A 307 -49.13 31.64 -31.88
N GLY A 308 -50.09 30.72 -31.97
CA GLY A 308 -51.51 31.05 -31.93
C GLY A 308 -51.96 31.71 -30.62
N ILE A 309 -51.45 31.24 -29.47
CA ILE A 309 -51.73 31.86 -28.16
C ILE A 309 -51.11 33.26 -28.07
N VAL A 310 -49.85 33.42 -28.51
CA VAL A 310 -49.15 34.71 -28.50
C VAL A 310 -49.87 35.73 -29.38
N ASP A 311 -50.29 35.33 -30.59
CA ASP A 311 -51.04 36.18 -31.50
C ASP A 311 -52.40 36.59 -30.90
N ALA A 312 -53.13 35.66 -30.28
CA ALA A 312 -54.39 35.95 -29.61
C ALA A 312 -54.23 36.93 -28.43
N VAL A 313 -53.14 36.82 -27.66
CA VAL A 313 -52.81 37.73 -26.55
C VAL A 313 -52.42 39.12 -27.08
N LEU A 314 -51.54 39.20 -28.08
CA LEU A 314 -51.14 40.44 -28.74
C LEU A 314 -52.35 41.16 -29.35
N TYR A 315 -53.22 40.42 -30.05
CA TYR A 315 -54.44 40.97 -30.62
C TYR A 315 -55.36 41.55 -29.54
N LYS A 316 -55.50 40.88 -28.38
CA LYS A 316 -56.27 41.40 -27.24
C LYS A 316 -55.66 42.68 -26.65
N ILE A 317 -54.34 42.74 -26.49
CA ILE A 317 -53.63 43.92 -25.94
C ILE A 317 -53.74 45.11 -26.90
N ILE A 318 -53.49 44.90 -28.20
CA ILE A 318 -53.51 45.96 -29.22
C ILE A 318 -54.94 46.50 -29.44
N LYS A 319 -55.95 45.63 -29.40
CA LYS A 319 -57.35 46.04 -29.55
C LYS A 319 -57.94 46.64 -28.26
N GLY A 320 -57.51 46.16 -27.09
CA GLY A 320 -57.89 46.72 -25.78
C GLY A 320 -57.25 48.08 -25.49
N GLY A 321 -56.06 48.36 -26.03
CA GLY A 321 -55.38 49.66 -25.90
C GLY A 321 -55.96 50.79 -26.77
N LYS A 322 -56.93 50.52 -27.64
CA LYS A 322 -57.64 51.52 -28.46
C LYS A 322 -58.95 52.04 -27.83
N GLN A 323 -59.21 51.73 -26.55
CA GLN A 323 -60.40 52.20 -25.80
C GLN A 323 -60.07 53.11 -24.59
N LEU A 324 -58.86 53.65 -24.51
CA LEU A 324 -58.51 54.85 -23.73
C LEU A 324 -58.15 55.95 -24.73
#